data_AF-A0A538MU76-F1
#
_entry.id   AF-A0A538MU76-F1
#
_cell.length_a   1.000
_cell.length_b   1.000
_cell.length_c   1.000
_cell.angle_alpha   90.00
_cell.angle_beta   90.00
_cell.angle_gamma   90.00
#
_symmetry.space_group_name_H-M   'P 1'
#
loop_
_entity.id
_entity.type
_entity.pdbx_description
1 polymer ?
#
loop_
_entity_poly.entity_id
_entity_poly.type
_entity_poly.pdbx_seq_one_letter_code
_entity_poly.pdbx_strand_id
1 'polypeptide(L)'
;MRCALVAGHVCVDLVPDLPAVPHARPGELVEVGALAVHAGGCVANTGGDLAALGVPVEVAGEAGDDELGVTLRRLLAAKGVGTGQLRLRPGRSTSYSLVLEPPGVDRSFWHHVGANADWDGTDVELSTVDLLHVGYPSLLPAIAANGGAALAALFARARAAGVTTSLDLAVLDPASPAARYDWAAFLRRVLPLVDVFSPSVEDIRSALGLDVERDAAGLRRLADRFLAMGAAVVMLTAGTAGIALSTADTARLPAGWRGRRHFLVPPRVPVRTTVGAGDAATAGLLCGLLADLDPAGSLDLAAGTAAARVSGAPIGTTAPAAGRGRRPE
;
A
#
# COMPACT_ATOMS: atom_id res chain seq x y z
N MET A 1 -8.35 15.14 15.19
CA MET A 1 -7.14 14.47 14.71
C MET A 1 -7.52 13.87 13.36
N ARG A 2 -6.72 14.05 12.31
CA ARG A 2 -7.13 13.56 10.97
C ARG A 2 -7.12 12.03 10.93
N CYS A 3 -8.08 11.42 10.26
CA CYS A 3 -8.28 9.97 10.18
C CYS A 3 -7.99 9.45 8.76
N ALA A 4 -7.37 8.28 8.67
CA ALA A 4 -7.15 7.57 7.42
C ALA A 4 -8.05 6.34 7.32
N LEU A 5 -8.61 6.10 6.13
CA LEU A 5 -9.21 4.84 5.74
C LEU A 5 -8.26 4.12 4.79
N VAL A 6 -7.84 2.92 5.17
CA VAL A 6 -7.00 2.06 4.33
C VAL A 6 -7.87 0.93 3.79
N ALA A 7 -8.02 0.89 2.47
CA ALA A 7 -8.91 -0.02 1.77
C ALA A 7 -8.16 -0.85 0.74
N GLY A 8 -8.74 -1.99 0.36
CA GLY A 8 -8.23 -2.83 -0.71
C GLY A 8 -7.87 -4.22 -0.22
N HIS A 9 -6.77 -4.77 -0.76
CA HIS A 9 -6.40 -6.15 -0.51
C HIS A 9 -6.10 -6.41 0.97
N VAL A 10 -6.70 -7.47 1.49
CA VAL A 10 -6.50 -7.97 2.85
C VAL A 10 -6.45 -9.49 2.85
N CYS A 11 -5.49 -10.08 3.56
CA CYS A 11 -5.37 -11.54 3.65
C CYS A 11 -4.78 -11.99 4.98
N VAL A 12 -4.82 -13.30 5.23
CA VAL A 12 -4.03 -13.94 6.28
C VAL A 12 -2.75 -14.49 5.66
N ASP A 13 -1.60 -14.00 6.11
CA ASP A 13 -0.31 -14.57 5.74
C ASP A 13 0.03 -15.72 6.68
N LEU A 14 0.28 -16.88 6.08
CA LEU A 14 0.62 -18.14 6.71
C LEU A 14 2.08 -18.44 6.37
N VAL A 15 2.96 -18.30 7.36
CA VAL A 15 4.40 -18.40 7.19
C VAL A 15 4.92 -19.62 7.94
N PRO A 16 4.98 -20.79 7.30
CA PRO A 16 5.62 -21.95 7.90
C PRO A 16 7.13 -21.72 8.02
N ASP A 17 7.71 -22.08 9.16
CA ASP A 17 9.16 -22.15 9.31
C ASP A 17 9.71 -23.31 8.48
N LEU A 18 10.50 -23.00 7.47
CA LEU A 18 10.97 -23.94 6.47
C LEU A 18 12.50 -23.88 6.36
N PRO A 19 13.22 -25.02 6.51
CA PRO A 19 14.65 -25.06 6.22
C PRO A 19 14.93 -24.96 4.71
N ALA A 20 13.98 -25.41 3.87
CA ALA A 20 13.98 -25.32 2.41
C ALA A 20 12.54 -25.40 1.89
N VAL A 21 12.27 -24.90 0.68
CA VAL A 21 10.97 -25.13 0.03
C VAL A 21 10.84 -26.62 -0.27
N PRO A 22 9.87 -27.34 0.32
CA PRO A 22 9.80 -28.78 0.18
C PRO A 22 9.35 -29.16 -1.24
N HIS A 23 10.08 -30.08 -1.87
CA HIS A 23 9.63 -30.77 -3.07
C HIS A 23 8.97 -32.09 -2.67
N ALA A 24 7.68 -32.06 -2.32
CA ALA A 24 6.92 -33.26 -1.98
C ALA A 24 6.34 -33.91 -3.25
N ARG A 25 6.46 -35.23 -3.38
CA ARG A 25 5.74 -36.01 -4.39
C ARG A 25 4.33 -36.35 -3.91
N PRO A 26 3.38 -36.64 -4.82
CA PRO A 26 2.04 -37.09 -4.41
C PRO A 26 2.12 -38.29 -3.45
N GLY A 27 1.51 -38.16 -2.27
CA GLY A 27 1.50 -39.19 -1.21
C GLY A 27 2.59 -39.05 -0.16
N GLU A 28 3.55 -38.13 -0.31
CA GLU A 28 4.57 -37.87 0.70
C GLU A 28 4.04 -36.91 1.79
N LEU A 29 4.37 -37.23 3.05
CA LEU A 29 4.17 -36.36 4.20
C LEU A 29 5.49 -35.64 4.47
N VAL A 30 5.48 -34.31 4.49
CA VAL A 30 6.65 -33.50 4.85
C VAL A 30 6.36 -32.73 6.13
N GLU A 31 7.22 -32.93 7.13
CA GLU A 31 7.18 -32.14 8.36
C GLU A 31 7.76 -30.74 8.10
N VAL A 32 7.06 -29.73 8.59
CA VAL A 32 7.46 -28.31 8.53
C VAL A 32 7.49 -27.75 9.94
N GLY A 33 8.22 -26.64 10.12
CA GLY A 33 8.34 -25.98 11.41
C GLY A 33 7.06 -25.26 11.84
N ALA A 34 7.19 -24.45 12.89
CA ALA A 34 6.07 -23.70 13.45
C ALA A 34 5.44 -22.76 12.41
N LEU A 35 4.12 -22.61 12.48
CA LEU A 35 3.37 -21.70 11.62
C LEU A 35 3.23 -20.33 12.30
N ALA A 36 3.74 -19.28 11.67
CA ALA A 36 3.41 -17.91 12.03
C ALA A 36 2.19 -17.43 11.22
N VAL A 37 1.29 -16.71 11.88
CA VAL A 37 0.03 -16.22 11.29
C VAL A 37 -0.04 -14.71 11.47
N HIS A 38 -0.13 -14.00 10.35
CA HIS A 38 -0.13 -12.54 10.32
C HIS A 38 -1.29 -12.01 9.46
N ALA A 39 -1.71 -10.77 9.74
CA ALA A 39 -2.54 -10.04 8.78
C ALA A 39 -1.62 -9.48 7.69
N GLY A 40 -1.97 -9.73 6.44
CA GLY A 40 -1.29 -9.29 5.24
C GLY A 40 -2.16 -8.38 4.37
N GLY A 41 -1.61 -8.01 3.21
CA GLY A 41 -2.21 -7.04 2.29
C GLY A 41 -1.97 -5.58 2.69
N CYS A 42 -2.27 -4.67 1.77
CA CYS A 42 -2.06 -3.22 1.97
C CYS A 42 -2.77 -2.69 3.22
N VAL A 43 -3.93 -3.28 3.55
CA VAL A 43 -4.73 -2.95 4.71
C VAL A 43 -3.95 -3.19 6.01
N ALA A 44 -3.27 -4.32 6.12
CA ALA A 44 -2.50 -4.67 7.31
C ALA A 44 -1.10 -4.03 7.35
N ASN A 45 -0.52 -3.78 6.18
CA ASN A 45 0.80 -3.19 6.03
C ASN A 45 0.73 -1.67 6.20
N THR A 46 0.21 -0.94 5.20
CA THR A 46 0.09 0.53 5.23
C THR A 46 -0.78 0.99 6.38
N GLY A 47 -1.91 0.32 6.65
CA GLY A 47 -2.79 0.67 7.77
C GLY A 47 -2.14 0.44 9.13
N GLY A 48 -1.43 -0.66 9.30
CA GLY A 48 -0.68 -0.95 10.53
C GLY A 48 0.46 0.05 10.77
N ASP A 49 1.19 0.40 9.72
CA ASP A 49 2.29 1.35 9.82
C ASP A 49 1.80 2.78 10.08
N LEU A 50 0.66 3.19 9.48
CA LEU A 50 -0.01 4.45 9.83
C LEU A 50 -0.47 4.49 11.29
N ALA A 51 -1.07 3.40 11.79
CA ALA A 51 -1.47 3.28 13.19
C ALA A 51 -0.26 3.35 14.13
N ALA A 52 0.86 2.71 13.78
CA ALA A 52 2.12 2.80 14.52
C ALA A 52 2.72 4.22 14.54
N LEU A 53 2.51 4.99 13.47
CA LEU A 53 2.83 6.42 13.40
C LEU A 53 1.85 7.32 14.16
N GLY A 54 0.82 6.75 14.81
CA GLY A 54 -0.15 7.47 15.64
C GLY A 54 -1.32 8.08 14.88
N VAL A 55 -1.52 7.71 13.61
CA VAL A 55 -2.70 8.12 12.83
C VAL A 55 -3.89 7.25 13.25
N PRO A 56 -5.07 7.82 13.55
CA PRO A 56 -6.31 7.06 13.66
C PRO A 56 -6.66 6.41 12.32
N VAL A 57 -6.70 5.07 12.29
CA VAL A 57 -6.93 4.29 11.07
C VAL A 57 -8.18 3.43 11.20
N GLU A 58 -9.06 3.50 10.21
CA GLU A 58 -10.06 2.48 9.92
C GLU A 58 -9.63 1.69 8.68
N VAL A 59 -10.11 0.45 8.56
CA VAL A 59 -9.87 -0.37 7.37
C VAL A 59 -11.15 -0.82 6.70
N ALA A 60 -11.12 -0.87 5.36
CA ALA A 60 -12.20 -1.38 4.54
C ALA A 60 -11.73 -2.49 3.59
N GLY A 61 -12.55 -3.51 3.43
CA GLY A 61 -12.24 -4.66 2.59
C GLY A 61 -13.20 -5.81 2.87
N GLU A 62 -12.93 -6.95 2.26
CA GLU A 62 -13.77 -8.13 2.40
C GLU A 62 -12.97 -9.37 2.77
N ALA A 63 -13.53 -10.13 3.71
CA ALA A 63 -13.07 -11.45 4.10
C ALA A 63 -14.25 -12.42 4.08
N GLY A 64 -13.97 -13.72 4.18
CA GLY A 64 -15.00 -14.74 4.37
C GLY A 64 -15.57 -14.70 5.79
N ASP A 65 -16.71 -15.36 6.00
CA ASP A 65 -17.25 -15.66 7.33
C ASP A 65 -16.63 -16.92 7.97
N ASP A 66 -15.49 -17.36 7.45
CA ASP A 66 -14.72 -18.51 7.95
C ASP A 66 -13.78 -18.15 9.13
N GLU A 67 -13.14 -19.17 9.69
CA GLU A 67 -12.19 -19.03 10.81
C GLU A 67 -11.00 -18.12 10.49
N LEU A 68 -10.59 -18.07 9.23
CA LEU A 68 -9.54 -17.15 8.78
C LEU A 68 -10.05 -15.70 8.81
N GLY A 69 -11.32 -15.44 8.48
CA GLY A 69 -11.93 -14.11 8.54
C GLY A 69 -12.04 -13.60 9.98
N VAL A 70 -12.44 -14.48 10.91
CA VAL A 70 -12.45 -14.17 12.35
C VAL A 70 -11.04 -13.88 12.86
N THR A 71 -10.07 -14.72 12.47
CA THR A 71 -8.66 -14.55 12.82
C THR A 71 -8.08 -13.25 12.27
N LEU A 72 -8.37 -12.94 11.01
CA LEU A 72 -7.94 -11.73 10.31
C LEU A 72 -8.41 -10.47 11.05
N ARG A 73 -9.71 -10.41 11.40
CA ARG A 73 -10.26 -9.27 12.14
C ARG A 73 -9.55 -9.07 13.48
N ARG A 74 -9.23 -10.15 14.21
CA ARG A 74 -8.47 -10.09 15.46
C ARG A 74 -7.04 -9.58 15.24
N LEU A 75 -6.36 -10.05 14.20
CA LEU A 75 -4.99 -9.64 13.87
C LEU A 75 -4.91 -8.17 13.47
N LEU A 76 -5.90 -7.67 12.72
CA LEU A 76 -6.02 -6.25 12.38
C LEU A 76 -6.28 -5.41 13.63
N ALA A 77 -7.22 -5.81 14.49
CA ALA A 77 -7.47 -5.10 15.74
C ALA A 77 -6.21 -5.03 16.63
N ALA A 78 -5.41 -6.10 16.68
CA ALA A 78 -4.14 -6.13 17.41
C ALA A 78 -3.06 -5.18 16.84
N LYS A 79 -3.17 -4.78 15.57
CA LYS A 79 -2.34 -3.73 14.95
C LYS A 79 -2.81 -2.31 15.28
N GLY A 80 -3.90 -2.15 16.04
CA GLY A 80 -4.44 -0.86 16.42
C GLY A 80 -5.27 -0.17 15.33
N VAL A 81 -5.69 -0.91 14.30
CA VAL A 81 -6.60 -0.39 13.26
C VAL A 81 -8.05 -0.75 13.58
N GLY A 82 -8.96 0.18 13.31
CA GLY A 82 -10.39 -0.06 13.37
C GLY A 82 -10.85 -0.96 12.22
N THR A 83 -11.75 -1.90 12.52
CA THR A 83 -12.23 -2.90 11.56
C THR A 83 -13.71 -2.73 11.24
N GLY A 84 -14.26 -1.53 11.48
CA GLY A 84 -15.70 -1.27 11.34
C GLY A 84 -16.22 -1.43 9.91
N GLN A 85 -15.35 -1.23 8.91
CA GLN A 85 -15.68 -1.39 7.49
C GLN A 85 -15.10 -2.67 6.86
N LEU A 86 -14.55 -3.58 7.66
CA LEU A 86 -14.18 -4.93 7.21
C LEU A 86 -15.43 -5.82 7.19
N ARG A 87 -15.88 -6.22 5.99
CA ARG A 87 -17.10 -7.01 5.83
C ARG A 87 -16.76 -8.49 5.72
N LEU A 88 -17.43 -9.32 6.53
CA LEU A 88 -17.38 -10.77 6.39
C LEU A 88 -18.51 -11.20 5.44
N ARG A 89 -18.17 -11.88 4.36
CA ARG A 89 -19.09 -12.23 3.26
C ARG A 89 -19.53 -13.69 3.42
N PRO A 90 -20.83 -13.95 3.63
CA PRO A 90 -21.33 -15.31 3.77
C PRO A 90 -21.00 -16.21 2.58
N GLY A 91 -20.45 -17.39 2.85
CA GLY A 91 -20.15 -18.39 1.81
C GLY A 91 -18.97 -18.04 0.91
N ARG A 92 -18.19 -17.02 1.25
CA ARG A 92 -16.89 -16.73 0.61
C ARG A 92 -15.75 -17.16 1.53
N SER A 93 -14.63 -17.55 0.95
CA SER A 93 -13.41 -17.82 1.70
C SER A 93 -12.60 -16.55 1.93
N THR A 94 -11.97 -16.46 3.10
CA THR A 94 -10.98 -15.41 3.37
C THR A 94 -9.73 -15.62 2.52
N SER A 95 -9.17 -14.52 2.03
CA SER A 95 -7.91 -14.57 1.30
C SER A 95 -6.76 -14.97 2.21
N TYR A 96 -5.83 -15.76 1.67
CA TYR A 96 -4.61 -16.10 2.38
C TYR A 96 -3.43 -16.21 1.43
N SER A 97 -2.24 -16.08 1.99
CA SER A 97 -0.98 -16.35 1.29
C SER A 97 -0.17 -17.35 2.11
N LEU A 98 0.32 -18.41 1.46
CA LEU A 98 1.43 -19.19 2.00
C LEU A 98 2.71 -18.47 1.62
N VAL A 99 3.47 -18.00 2.61
CA VAL A 99 4.74 -17.30 2.40
C VAL A 99 5.87 -18.28 2.63
N LEU A 100 6.55 -18.66 1.56
CA LEU A 100 7.62 -19.65 1.59
C LEU A 100 8.96 -18.91 1.53
N GLU A 101 9.63 -18.79 2.68
CA GLU A 101 10.84 -17.97 2.84
C GLU A 101 11.98 -18.71 3.59
N PRO A 102 12.56 -19.77 3.01
CA PRO A 102 13.65 -20.47 3.67
C PRO A 102 14.93 -19.61 3.72
N PRO A 103 15.85 -19.87 4.66
CA PRO A 103 17.07 -19.09 4.82
C PRO A 103 17.89 -18.98 3.52
N GLY A 104 18.22 -17.74 3.14
CA GLY A 104 19.08 -17.44 1.99
C GLY A 104 18.40 -17.51 0.62
N VAL A 105 17.10 -17.79 0.55
CA VAL A 105 16.30 -17.78 -0.68
C VAL A 105 15.30 -16.63 -0.61
N ASP A 106 15.07 -15.96 -1.74
CA ASP A 106 14.00 -14.98 -1.81
C ASP A 106 12.63 -15.67 -1.69
N ARG A 107 11.69 -14.98 -1.08
CA ARG A 107 10.39 -15.56 -0.72
C ARG A 107 9.55 -15.84 -1.97
N SER A 108 8.70 -16.86 -1.89
CA SER A 108 7.64 -17.11 -2.87
C SER A 108 6.28 -17.16 -2.20
N PHE A 109 5.24 -16.88 -2.98
CA PHE A 109 3.88 -16.77 -2.48
C PHE A 109 2.95 -17.72 -3.23
N TRP A 110 2.18 -18.51 -2.50
CA TRP A 110 0.99 -19.15 -3.05
C TRP A 110 -0.22 -18.43 -2.50
N HIS A 111 -1.01 -17.84 -3.39
CA HIS A 111 -2.03 -16.88 -3.00
C HIS A 111 -3.43 -17.36 -3.40
N HIS A 112 -4.38 -17.22 -2.48
CA HIS A 112 -5.80 -17.36 -2.74
C HIS A 112 -6.50 -16.01 -2.57
N VAL A 113 -7.17 -15.53 -3.61
CA VAL A 113 -7.80 -14.20 -3.63
C VAL A 113 -9.01 -14.09 -2.68
N GLY A 114 -9.78 -15.17 -2.48
CA GLY A 114 -10.95 -15.17 -1.60
C GLY A 114 -11.97 -14.06 -1.88
N ALA A 115 -12.58 -13.54 -0.83
CA ALA A 115 -13.60 -12.48 -0.89
C ALA A 115 -13.10 -11.14 -1.51
N ASN A 116 -11.78 -10.90 -1.56
CA ASN A 116 -11.23 -9.75 -2.30
C ASN A 116 -11.63 -9.72 -3.79
N ALA A 117 -12.00 -10.88 -4.35
CA ALA A 117 -12.46 -10.98 -5.74
C ALA A 117 -13.70 -10.12 -6.05
N ASP A 118 -14.57 -9.94 -5.05
CA ASP A 118 -15.85 -9.26 -5.22
C ASP A 118 -15.88 -7.83 -4.71
N TRP A 119 -14.85 -7.42 -3.96
CA TRP A 119 -14.81 -6.08 -3.37
C TRP A 119 -14.67 -5.03 -4.47
N ASP A 120 -15.65 -4.14 -4.59
CA ASP A 120 -15.71 -3.08 -5.60
C ASP A 120 -15.66 -1.66 -5.01
N GLY A 121 -15.57 -1.55 -3.68
CA GLY A 121 -15.52 -0.29 -2.95
C GLY A 121 -16.83 0.47 -2.89
N THR A 122 -17.93 -0.03 -3.45
CA THR A 122 -19.25 0.64 -3.44
C THR A 122 -19.73 0.91 -2.02
N ASP A 123 -19.39 0.01 -1.11
CA ASP A 123 -19.82 -0.07 0.27
C ASP A 123 -18.95 0.72 1.26
N VAL A 124 -17.97 1.48 0.76
CA VAL A 124 -17.03 2.28 1.57
C VAL A 124 -17.70 3.57 2.05
N GLU A 125 -17.67 3.77 3.37
CA GLU A 125 -18.17 4.96 4.05
C GLU A 125 -17.06 6.00 4.21
N LEU A 126 -17.31 7.21 3.73
CA LEU A 126 -16.30 8.29 3.60
C LEU A 126 -16.56 9.48 4.54
N SER A 127 -17.62 9.44 5.35
CA SER A 127 -18.13 10.60 6.08
C SER A 127 -17.23 11.10 7.22
N THR A 128 -16.30 10.27 7.70
CA THR A 128 -15.46 10.58 8.87
C THR A 128 -13.96 10.46 8.62
N VAL A 129 -13.54 10.44 7.35
CA VAL A 129 -12.15 10.15 6.97
C VAL A 129 -11.57 11.33 6.18
N ASP A 130 -10.32 11.68 6.44
CA ASP A 130 -9.62 12.78 5.74
C ASP A 130 -8.81 12.27 4.54
N LEU A 131 -8.47 10.97 4.57
CA LEU A 131 -7.66 10.30 3.57
C LEU A 131 -8.19 8.90 3.29
N LEU A 132 -8.33 8.55 2.01
CA LEU A 132 -8.60 7.20 1.53
C LEU A 132 -7.37 6.68 0.79
N HIS A 133 -6.75 5.64 1.32
CA HIS A 133 -5.71 4.88 0.63
C HIS A 133 -6.32 3.59 0.08
N VAL A 134 -6.18 3.33 -1.22
CA VAL A 134 -6.51 2.04 -1.82
C VAL A 134 -5.23 1.38 -2.30
N GLY A 135 -4.95 0.18 -1.79
CA GLY A 135 -3.77 -0.59 -2.20
C GLY A 135 -4.12 -1.84 -3.00
N TYR A 136 -3.18 -2.20 -3.87
CA TYR A 136 -3.07 -3.51 -4.55
C TYR A 136 -4.27 -3.85 -5.46
N PRO A 137 -4.65 -2.96 -6.40
CA PRO A 137 -5.73 -3.24 -7.34
C PRO A 137 -5.50 -4.52 -8.17
N SER A 138 -4.24 -4.94 -8.38
CA SER A 138 -3.89 -6.18 -9.06
C SER A 138 -4.37 -7.45 -8.35
N LEU A 139 -4.65 -7.35 -7.05
CA LEU A 139 -5.21 -8.43 -6.22
C LEU A 139 -6.70 -8.25 -5.92
N LEU A 140 -7.36 -7.30 -6.62
CA LEU A 140 -8.77 -6.95 -6.46
C LEU A 140 -9.49 -7.03 -7.81
N PRO A 141 -9.88 -8.24 -8.28
CA PRO A 141 -10.52 -8.45 -9.58
C PRO A 141 -11.66 -7.47 -9.92
N ALA A 142 -12.63 -7.27 -9.02
CA ALA A 142 -13.75 -6.34 -9.26
C ALA A 142 -13.30 -4.87 -9.37
N ILE A 143 -12.26 -4.46 -8.64
CA ILE A 143 -11.65 -3.12 -8.75
C ILE A 143 -10.91 -2.94 -10.07
N ALA A 144 -10.10 -3.91 -10.48
CA ALA A 144 -9.28 -3.83 -11.71
C ALA A 144 -10.11 -4.03 -12.99
N ALA A 145 -11.21 -4.76 -12.91
CA ALA A 145 -12.10 -5.03 -14.04
C ALA A 145 -12.59 -3.76 -14.73
N ASN A 146 -13.01 -3.92 -15.99
CA ASN A 146 -13.53 -2.84 -16.83
C ASN A 146 -12.57 -1.63 -16.91
N GLY A 147 -11.26 -1.87 -16.77
CA GLY A 147 -10.20 -0.87 -16.76
C GLY A 147 -10.25 0.07 -15.54
N GLY A 148 -10.67 -0.40 -14.37
CA GLY A 148 -10.66 0.40 -13.14
C GLY A 148 -11.90 1.26 -12.93
N ALA A 149 -13.04 0.90 -13.53
CA ALA A 149 -14.27 1.70 -13.43
C ALA A 149 -14.78 1.84 -11.99
N ALA A 150 -14.74 0.75 -11.21
CA ALA A 150 -15.13 0.74 -9.80
C ALA A 150 -14.21 1.63 -8.95
N LEU A 151 -12.88 1.52 -9.14
CA LEU A 151 -11.91 2.37 -8.45
C LEU A 151 -12.10 3.86 -8.77
N ALA A 152 -12.32 4.18 -10.04
CA ALA A 152 -12.59 5.54 -10.46
C ALA A 152 -13.87 6.10 -9.81
N ALA A 153 -14.93 5.29 -9.70
CA ALA A 153 -16.16 5.69 -9.01
C ALA A 153 -15.93 5.94 -7.51
N LEU A 154 -15.17 5.07 -6.83
CA LEU A 154 -14.79 5.25 -5.42
C LEU A 154 -13.97 6.53 -5.21
N PHE A 155 -12.93 6.76 -6.02
CA PHE A 155 -12.13 7.99 -5.89
C PHE A 155 -12.91 9.25 -6.27
N ALA A 156 -13.81 9.18 -7.25
CA ALA A 156 -14.70 10.31 -7.55
C ALA A 156 -15.58 10.67 -6.35
N ARG A 157 -16.14 9.68 -5.65
CA ARG A 157 -16.89 9.88 -4.40
C ARG A 157 -16.02 10.49 -3.30
N ALA A 158 -14.82 9.95 -3.09
CA ALA A 158 -13.87 10.46 -2.10
C ALA A 158 -13.53 11.93 -2.36
N ARG A 159 -13.21 12.31 -3.60
CA ARG A 159 -12.94 13.70 -3.97
C ARG A 159 -14.16 14.60 -3.78
N ALA A 160 -15.36 14.14 -4.14
CA ALA A 160 -16.59 14.90 -3.93
C ALA A 160 -16.87 15.16 -2.43
N ALA A 161 -16.43 14.25 -1.57
CA ALA A 161 -16.49 14.39 -0.12
C ALA A 161 -15.31 15.20 0.49
N GLY A 162 -14.36 15.67 -0.33
CA GLY A 162 -13.17 16.40 0.15
C GLY A 162 -12.09 15.51 0.76
N VAL A 163 -12.16 14.20 0.56
CA VAL A 163 -11.19 13.21 1.06
C VAL A 163 -9.99 13.14 0.12
N THR A 164 -8.78 13.17 0.69
CA THR A 164 -7.53 12.98 -0.07
C THR A 164 -7.44 11.55 -0.58
N THR A 165 -7.20 11.34 -1.88
CA THR A 165 -7.11 9.99 -2.46
C THR A 165 -5.67 9.53 -2.63
N SER A 166 -5.38 8.31 -2.22
CA SER A 166 -4.08 7.66 -2.39
C SER A 166 -4.23 6.28 -3.02
N LEU A 167 -3.33 5.96 -3.94
CA LEU A 167 -3.26 4.68 -4.64
C LEU A 167 -1.85 4.12 -4.57
N ASP A 168 -1.75 2.86 -4.18
CA ASP A 168 -0.53 2.07 -4.31
C ASP A 168 -0.79 0.76 -5.07
N LEU A 169 0.24 0.24 -5.73
CA LEU A 169 0.19 -0.98 -6.51
C LEU A 169 0.88 -2.13 -5.76
N ALA A 170 0.73 -3.33 -6.31
CA ALA A 170 1.53 -4.47 -5.91
C ALA A 170 2.07 -5.16 -7.17
N VAL A 171 3.20 -5.83 -7.01
CA VAL A 171 3.83 -6.62 -8.07
C VAL A 171 2.80 -7.55 -8.69
N LEU A 172 2.65 -7.41 -9.99
CA LEU A 172 1.71 -8.19 -10.77
C LEU A 172 2.37 -9.51 -11.19
N ASP A 173 1.81 -10.62 -10.75
CA ASP A 173 2.20 -11.93 -11.28
C ASP A 173 1.80 -12.02 -12.77
N PRO A 174 2.76 -12.21 -13.71
CA PRO A 174 2.47 -12.31 -15.13
C PRO A 174 1.60 -13.52 -15.50
N ALA A 175 1.51 -14.54 -14.64
CA ALA A 175 0.63 -15.69 -14.83
C ALA A 175 -0.80 -15.47 -14.27
N SER A 176 -1.01 -14.42 -13.49
CA SER A 176 -2.31 -14.14 -12.88
C SER A 176 -3.37 -13.68 -13.89
N PRO A 177 -4.66 -13.87 -13.62
CA PRO A 177 -5.73 -13.31 -14.46
C PRO A 177 -5.62 -11.79 -14.62
N ALA A 178 -5.12 -11.09 -13.61
CA ALA A 178 -4.94 -9.64 -13.60
C ALA A 178 -3.87 -9.17 -14.62
N ALA A 179 -2.94 -10.03 -15.02
CA ALA A 179 -1.96 -9.74 -16.08
C ALA A 179 -2.60 -9.50 -17.46
N ARG A 180 -3.86 -9.92 -17.65
CA ARG A 180 -4.60 -9.76 -18.90
C ARG A 180 -5.21 -8.36 -19.07
N TYR A 181 -5.24 -7.55 -18.02
CA TYR A 181 -5.81 -6.21 -18.07
C TYR A 181 -4.84 -5.21 -18.70
N ASP A 182 -5.39 -4.21 -19.41
CA ASP A 182 -4.61 -3.07 -19.87
C ASP A 182 -4.37 -2.10 -18.70
N TRP A 183 -3.28 -2.34 -17.97
CA TRP A 183 -2.86 -1.51 -16.83
C TRP A 183 -2.54 -0.07 -17.22
N ALA A 184 -2.12 0.18 -18.47
CA ALA A 184 -1.91 1.54 -18.94
C ALA A 184 -3.26 2.28 -19.10
N ALA A 185 -4.29 1.61 -19.62
CA ALA A 185 -5.65 2.17 -19.67
C ALA A 185 -6.27 2.34 -18.29
N PHE A 186 -6.06 1.37 -17.40
CA PHE A 186 -6.44 1.48 -15.99
C PHE A 186 -5.86 2.74 -15.34
N LEU A 187 -4.54 2.95 -15.43
CA LEU A 187 -3.88 4.11 -14.83
C LEU A 187 -4.33 5.42 -15.47
N ARG A 188 -4.48 5.48 -16.81
CA ARG A 188 -4.99 6.69 -17.50
C ARG A 188 -6.39 7.09 -17.03
N ARG A 189 -7.24 6.12 -16.67
CA ARG A 189 -8.59 6.39 -16.12
C ARG A 189 -8.54 6.84 -14.67
N VAL A 190 -7.72 6.19 -13.84
CA VAL A 190 -7.77 6.34 -12.39
C VAL A 190 -6.92 7.52 -11.90
N LEU A 191 -5.71 7.73 -12.44
CA LEU A 191 -4.77 8.73 -11.92
C LEU A 191 -5.28 10.18 -11.91
N PRO A 192 -6.17 10.65 -12.83
CA PRO A 192 -6.79 11.97 -12.70
C PRO A 192 -7.58 12.17 -11.38
N LEU A 193 -8.00 11.08 -10.74
CA LEU A 193 -8.75 11.07 -9.48
C LEU A 193 -7.87 10.77 -8.26
N VAL A 194 -6.56 10.57 -8.46
CA VAL A 194 -5.60 10.23 -7.41
C VAL A 194 -4.79 11.46 -7.02
N ASP A 195 -4.76 11.80 -5.73
CA ASP A 195 -3.89 12.85 -5.23
C ASP A 195 -2.49 12.33 -4.92
N VAL A 196 -2.34 11.12 -4.38
CA VAL A 196 -1.04 10.49 -4.06
C VAL A 196 -0.91 9.13 -4.73
N PHE A 197 0.02 8.97 -5.66
CA PHE A 197 0.37 7.69 -6.28
C PHE A 197 1.76 7.25 -5.82
N SER A 198 1.88 6.12 -5.13
CA SER A 198 3.12 5.77 -4.40
C SER A 198 3.74 4.38 -4.72
N PRO A 199 3.76 3.90 -5.98
CA PRO A 199 4.23 2.55 -6.31
C PRO A 199 5.76 2.41 -6.20
N SER A 200 6.22 1.16 -6.12
CA SER A 200 7.61 0.82 -6.39
C SER A 200 7.91 0.72 -7.88
N VAL A 201 9.20 0.76 -8.24
CA VAL A 201 9.65 0.48 -9.61
C VAL A 201 9.25 -0.93 -10.05
N GLU A 202 9.29 -1.91 -9.15
CA GLU A 202 8.90 -3.30 -9.40
C GLU A 202 7.41 -3.41 -9.76
N ASP A 203 6.54 -2.67 -9.06
CA ASP A 203 5.11 -2.65 -9.37
C ASP A 203 4.87 -2.09 -10.78
N ILE A 204 5.56 -0.99 -11.12
CA ILE A 204 5.45 -0.39 -12.44
C ILE A 204 5.99 -1.30 -13.55
N ARG A 205 7.14 -1.95 -13.31
CA ARG A 205 7.75 -2.89 -14.25
C ARG A 205 6.82 -4.05 -14.54
N SER A 206 6.26 -4.66 -13.50
CA SER A 206 5.37 -5.81 -13.64
C SER A 206 4.03 -5.44 -14.29
N ALA A 207 3.46 -4.28 -13.96
CA ALA A 207 2.17 -3.86 -14.52
C ALA A 207 2.25 -3.31 -15.94
N LEU A 208 3.30 -2.56 -16.29
CA LEU A 208 3.39 -1.83 -17.56
C LEU A 208 4.46 -2.36 -18.53
N GLY A 209 5.28 -3.32 -18.10
CA GLY A 209 6.39 -3.85 -18.91
C GLY A 209 7.44 -2.79 -19.28
N LEU A 210 7.55 -1.72 -18.50
CA LEU A 210 8.51 -0.64 -18.75
C LEU A 210 9.89 -1.02 -18.24
N ASP A 211 10.94 -0.70 -19.00
CA ASP A 211 12.27 -0.64 -18.40
C ASP A 211 12.47 0.71 -17.71
N VAL A 212 12.99 0.67 -16.48
CA VAL A 212 13.08 1.83 -15.59
C VAL A 212 14.49 1.93 -15.05
N GLU A 213 15.17 3.02 -15.41
CA GLU A 213 16.44 3.39 -14.81
C GLU A 213 16.24 3.69 -13.32
N ARG A 214 16.98 2.98 -12.48
CA ARG A 214 16.93 3.10 -11.01
C ARG A 214 17.94 4.13 -10.51
N ASP A 215 17.80 5.35 -11.01
CA ASP A 215 18.55 6.51 -10.53
C ASP A 215 17.64 7.74 -10.43
N ALA A 216 18.17 8.83 -9.89
CA ALA A 216 17.39 10.05 -9.68
C ALA A 216 16.75 10.58 -10.98
N ALA A 217 17.44 10.45 -12.12
CA ALA A 217 16.95 10.96 -13.40
C ALA A 217 15.85 10.06 -13.99
N GLY A 218 16.04 8.75 -13.95
CA GLY A 218 15.08 7.74 -14.38
C GLY A 218 13.80 7.77 -13.58
N LEU A 219 13.91 7.81 -12.25
CA LEU A 219 12.73 7.93 -11.38
C LEU A 219 12.00 9.25 -11.61
N ARG A 220 12.70 10.37 -11.83
CA ARG A 220 12.05 11.63 -12.16
C ARG A 220 11.26 11.55 -13.48
N ARG A 221 11.86 11.00 -14.54
CA ARG A 221 11.15 10.83 -15.84
C ARG A 221 9.90 9.95 -15.69
N LEU A 222 10.01 8.88 -14.89
CA LEU A 222 8.87 8.01 -14.62
C LEU A 222 7.79 8.74 -13.81
N ALA A 223 8.17 9.52 -12.80
CA ALA A 223 7.23 10.30 -12.01
C ALA A 223 6.52 11.36 -12.87
N ASP A 224 7.25 12.08 -13.73
CA ASP A 224 6.70 13.06 -14.67
C ASP A 224 5.64 12.44 -15.60
N ARG A 225 5.84 11.19 -16.02
CA ARG A 225 4.84 10.44 -16.80
C ARG A 225 3.54 10.24 -16.04
N PHE A 226 3.58 9.89 -14.75
CA PHE A 226 2.36 9.69 -13.95
C PHE A 226 1.69 11.00 -13.52
N LEU A 227 2.48 12.06 -13.30
CA LEU A 227 1.95 13.42 -13.14
C LEU A 227 1.20 13.87 -14.40
N ALA A 228 1.75 13.59 -15.59
CA ALA A 228 1.08 13.87 -16.86
C ALA A 228 -0.20 13.05 -17.08
N MET A 229 -0.33 11.89 -16.44
CA MET A 229 -1.57 11.11 -16.41
C MET A 229 -2.60 11.62 -15.39
N GLY A 230 -2.25 12.59 -14.56
CA GLY A 230 -3.19 13.30 -13.69
C GLY A 230 -2.98 13.12 -12.18
N ALA A 231 -2.03 12.32 -11.73
CA ALA A 231 -1.68 12.26 -10.31
C ALA A 231 -1.18 13.64 -9.80
N ALA A 232 -1.49 14.01 -8.55
CA ALA A 232 -0.99 15.27 -8.00
C ALA A 232 0.40 15.12 -7.36
N VAL A 233 0.63 14.03 -6.64
CA VAL A 233 1.88 13.65 -5.97
C VAL A 233 2.24 12.24 -6.42
N VAL A 234 3.48 12.05 -6.85
CA VAL A 234 4.02 10.74 -7.23
C VAL A 234 5.25 10.46 -6.40
N MET A 235 5.20 9.40 -5.60
CA MET A 235 6.36 8.84 -4.92
C MET A 235 6.75 7.52 -5.56
N LEU A 236 8.02 7.35 -5.90
CA LEU A 236 8.55 6.10 -6.45
C LEU A 236 9.63 5.56 -5.54
N THR A 237 9.47 4.30 -5.13
CA THR A 237 10.50 3.59 -4.36
C THR A 237 11.29 2.66 -5.27
N ALA A 238 12.62 2.62 -5.10
CA ALA A 238 13.51 1.78 -5.90
C ALA A 238 14.51 1.00 -5.02
N GLY A 239 14.07 0.60 -3.83
CA GLY A 239 14.92 -0.05 -2.83
C GLY A 239 16.13 0.81 -2.45
N THR A 240 17.31 0.23 -2.49
CA THR A 240 18.58 0.92 -2.16
C THR A 240 18.96 2.00 -3.16
N ALA A 241 18.34 2.04 -4.35
CA ALA A 241 18.62 3.05 -5.36
C ALA A 241 18.01 4.41 -5.01
N GLY A 242 17.00 4.45 -4.16
CA GLY A 242 16.42 5.71 -3.68
C GLY A 242 14.91 5.75 -3.65
N ILE A 243 14.42 6.90 -3.19
CA ILE A 243 13.02 7.30 -3.21
C ILE A 243 12.92 8.66 -3.89
N ALA A 244 12.09 8.77 -4.92
CA ALA A 244 11.80 10.03 -5.60
C ALA A 244 10.40 10.51 -5.25
N LEU A 245 10.24 11.80 -4.94
CA LEU A 245 8.95 12.45 -4.74
C LEU A 245 8.83 13.60 -5.74
N SER A 246 7.79 13.58 -6.56
CA SER A 246 7.51 14.60 -7.57
C SER A 246 6.07 15.05 -7.47
N THR A 247 5.83 16.35 -7.63
CA THR A 247 4.48 16.91 -7.53
C THR A 247 4.11 17.71 -8.77
N ALA A 248 2.83 17.69 -9.14
CA ALA A 248 2.30 18.50 -10.22
C ALA A 248 2.30 19.99 -9.82
N ASP A 249 2.35 20.86 -10.82
CA ASP A 249 1.99 22.26 -10.62
C ASP A 249 0.49 22.43 -10.87
N THR A 250 -0.30 22.27 -9.79
CA THR A 250 -1.76 22.24 -9.88
C THR A 250 -2.40 22.91 -8.67
N ALA A 251 -3.56 23.53 -8.89
CA ALA A 251 -4.34 24.15 -7.83
C ALA A 251 -4.84 23.17 -6.77
N ARG A 252 -4.88 21.86 -7.08
CA ARG A 252 -5.20 20.79 -6.11
C ARG A 252 -4.23 20.73 -4.94
N LEU A 253 -2.99 21.19 -5.14
CA LEU A 253 -1.95 21.17 -4.12
C LEU A 253 -1.78 22.54 -3.47
N PRO A 254 -1.43 22.57 -2.17
CA PRO A 254 -1.01 23.81 -1.51
C PRO A 254 0.27 24.36 -2.16
N ALA A 255 0.49 25.68 -2.08
CA ALA A 255 1.59 26.35 -2.79
C ALA A 255 2.98 25.75 -2.47
N GLY A 256 3.22 25.33 -1.22
CA GLY A 256 4.46 24.67 -0.80
C GLY A 256 4.74 23.36 -1.55
N TRP A 257 3.69 22.68 -2.01
CA TRP A 257 3.74 21.39 -2.68
C TRP A 257 3.77 21.47 -4.20
N ARG A 258 3.61 22.64 -4.85
CA ARG A 258 3.51 22.71 -6.32
C ARG A 258 4.87 22.60 -7.02
N GLY A 259 4.93 21.76 -8.05
CA GLY A 259 6.10 21.67 -8.94
C GLY A 259 7.42 21.24 -8.27
N ARG A 260 7.35 20.49 -7.18
CA ARG A 260 8.50 20.06 -6.38
C ARG A 260 9.07 18.74 -6.89
N ARG A 261 10.39 18.59 -6.76
CA ARG A 261 11.13 17.38 -7.11
C ARG A 261 12.14 17.11 -6.00
N HIS A 262 12.03 15.97 -5.35
CA HIS A 262 12.92 15.53 -4.30
C HIS A 262 13.38 14.11 -4.62
N PHE A 263 14.62 13.82 -4.23
CA PHE A 263 15.20 12.50 -4.33
C PHE A 263 16.09 12.29 -3.11
N LEU A 264 15.98 11.13 -2.48
CA LEU A 264 16.90 10.70 -1.44
C LEU A 264 17.35 9.28 -1.67
N VAL A 265 18.53 8.96 -1.16
CA VAL A 265 18.99 7.58 -0.98
C VAL A 265 18.72 7.23 0.48
N PRO A 266 17.94 6.17 0.76
CA PRO A 266 17.62 5.80 2.13
C PRO A 266 18.87 5.39 2.91
N PRO A 267 18.87 5.57 4.24
CA PRO A 267 20.00 5.16 5.07
C PRO A 267 20.22 3.65 4.96
N ARG A 268 21.48 3.22 5.00
CA ARG A 268 21.83 1.80 5.10
C ARG A 268 21.50 1.30 6.50
N VAL A 269 20.64 0.30 6.58
CA VAL A 269 20.25 -0.36 7.82
C VAL A 269 20.45 -1.87 7.71
N PRO A 270 20.61 -2.60 8.83
CA PRO A 270 20.57 -4.06 8.80
C PRO A 270 19.26 -4.54 8.16
N VAL A 271 19.33 -5.44 7.18
CA VAL A 271 18.14 -5.96 6.50
C VAL A 271 17.62 -7.16 7.27
N ARG A 272 16.49 -7.00 7.96
CA ARG A 272 15.73 -8.12 8.54
C ARG A 272 14.65 -8.60 7.58
N THR A 273 13.97 -7.68 6.92
CA THR A 273 12.96 -7.99 5.91
C THR A 273 12.87 -6.85 4.90
N THR A 274 12.44 -7.13 3.68
CA THR A 274 12.05 -6.11 2.70
C THR A 274 10.54 -6.09 2.46
N VAL A 275 9.79 -7.00 3.12
CA VAL A 275 8.33 -7.09 3.02
C VAL A 275 7.71 -5.81 3.58
N GLY A 276 6.89 -5.16 2.76
CA GLY A 276 6.17 -3.94 3.16
C GLY A 276 7.05 -2.71 3.32
N ALA A 277 8.28 -2.71 2.82
CA ALA A 277 9.11 -1.50 2.83
C ALA A 277 8.48 -0.36 1.98
N GLY A 278 7.83 -0.71 0.87
CA GLY A 278 7.06 0.23 0.05
C GLY A 278 5.82 0.75 0.78
N ASP A 279 5.03 -0.16 1.39
CA ASP A 279 3.87 0.20 2.22
C ASP A 279 4.25 1.14 3.38
N ALA A 280 5.38 0.86 4.04
CA ALA A 280 5.93 1.68 5.12
C ALA A 280 6.34 3.07 4.61
N ALA A 281 6.96 3.16 3.43
CA ALA A 281 7.26 4.45 2.80
C ALA A 281 5.96 5.21 2.50
N THR A 282 4.96 4.53 1.93
CA THR A 282 3.63 5.09 1.67
C THR A 282 3.00 5.60 2.97
N ALA A 283 2.98 4.80 4.04
CA ALA A 283 2.47 5.21 5.35
C ALA A 283 3.17 6.46 5.89
N GLY A 284 4.50 6.55 5.77
CA GLY A 284 5.25 7.73 6.18
C GLY A 284 4.91 8.99 5.37
N LEU A 285 4.76 8.86 4.05
CA LEU A 285 4.32 9.97 3.18
C LEU A 285 2.91 10.45 3.56
N LEU A 286 1.97 9.51 3.73
CA LEU A 286 0.59 9.81 4.07
C LEU A 286 0.47 10.42 5.48
N CYS A 287 1.25 9.93 6.45
CA CYS A 287 1.36 10.54 7.77
C CYS A 287 1.90 11.97 7.69
N GLY A 288 2.92 12.22 6.86
CA GLY A 288 3.48 13.56 6.65
C GLY A 288 2.44 14.52 6.09
N LEU A 289 1.65 14.08 5.10
CA LEU A 289 0.53 14.85 4.55
C LEU A 289 -0.56 15.15 5.59
N LEU A 290 -0.95 14.14 6.38
CA LEU A 290 -1.94 14.32 7.44
C LEU A 290 -1.44 15.26 8.56
N ALA A 291 -0.13 15.35 8.75
CA ALA A 291 0.53 16.25 9.69
C ALA A 291 0.92 17.62 9.09
N ASP A 292 0.49 17.93 7.87
CA ASP A 292 0.81 19.17 7.14
C ASP A 292 2.32 19.45 6.97
N LEU A 293 3.14 18.40 6.91
CA LEU A 293 4.55 18.53 6.58
C LEU A 293 4.72 19.02 5.13
N ASP A 294 5.86 19.65 4.85
CA ASP A 294 6.25 19.98 3.49
C ASP A 294 6.68 18.70 2.73
N PRO A 295 6.90 18.77 1.40
CA PRO A 295 7.29 17.59 0.62
C PRO A 295 8.59 16.94 1.09
N ALA A 296 9.56 17.75 1.55
CA ALA A 296 10.85 17.24 2.01
C ALA A 296 10.69 16.47 3.33
N GLY A 297 10.03 17.05 4.32
CA GLY A 297 9.75 16.40 5.60
C GLY A 297 8.86 15.17 5.46
N SER A 298 7.92 15.17 4.51
CA SER A 298 7.11 13.99 4.21
C SER A 298 7.94 12.87 3.56
N LEU A 299 8.89 13.22 2.70
CA LEU A 299 9.80 12.24 2.09
C LEU A 299 10.80 11.67 3.12
N ASP A 300 11.29 12.50 4.04
CA ASP A 300 12.15 12.05 5.15
C ASP A 300 11.39 11.07 6.06
N LEU A 301 10.12 11.35 6.38
CA LEU A 301 9.28 10.45 7.16
C LEU A 301 9.00 9.13 6.42
N ALA A 302 8.76 9.18 5.10
CA ALA A 302 8.62 7.99 4.27
C ALA A 302 9.89 7.11 4.32
N ALA A 303 11.06 7.72 4.14
CA ALA A 303 12.34 7.01 4.17
C ALA A 303 12.66 6.42 5.56
N GLY A 304 12.39 7.18 6.62
CA GLY A 304 12.57 6.74 8.01
C GLY A 304 11.67 5.56 8.36
N THR A 305 10.40 5.62 7.94
CA THR A 305 9.42 4.54 8.20
C THR A 305 9.79 3.27 7.45
N ALA A 306 10.20 3.38 6.18
CA ALA A 306 10.71 2.26 5.41
C ALA A 306 11.98 1.65 6.02
N ALA A 307 12.93 2.48 6.48
CA ALA A 307 14.15 2.01 7.14
C ALA A 307 13.86 1.29 8.47
N ALA A 308 12.91 1.78 9.26
CA ALA A 308 12.45 1.12 10.47
C ALA A 308 11.84 -0.26 10.15
N ARG A 309 10.96 -0.32 9.15
CA ARG A 309 10.38 -1.58 8.66
C ARG A 309 11.46 -2.59 8.24
N VAL A 310 12.42 -2.14 7.42
CA VAL A 310 13.47 -3.01 6.89
C VAL A 310 14.38 -3.57 7.98
N SER A 311 14.68 -2.75 9.00
CA SER A 311 15.53 -3.14 10.13
C SER A 311 14.81 -3.89 11.24
N GLY A 312 13.47 -3.98 11.17
CA GLY A 312 12.63 -4.47 12.25
C GLY A 312 12.69 -3.59 13.51
N ALA A 313 13.11 -2.34 13.38
CA ALA A 313 12.99 -1.36 14.44
C ALA A 313 11.52 -0.96 14.62
N PRO A 314 11.09 -0.57 15.83
CA PRO A 314 9.75 -0.05 16.03
C PRO A 314 9.49 1.16 15.13
N ILE A 315 8.39 1.14 14.39
CA ILE A 315 7.86 2.34 13.73
C ILE A 315 7.25 3.20 14.84
N GLY A 316 7.87 4.35 15.10
CA GLY A 316 7.53 5.22 16.23
C GLY A 316 7.06 6.61 15.80
N THR A 317 6.35 7.27 16.71
CA THR A 317 5.82 8.64 16.57
C THR A 317 6.93 9.70 16.67
N THR A 318 7.85 9.76 15.71
CA THR A 318 8.59 11.03 15.49
C THR A 318 7.78 11.92 14.55
N ALA A 319 6.53 12.24 14.91
CA ALA A 319 5.87 13.38 14.29
C ALA A 319 6.64 14.63 14.76
N PRO A 320 7.23 15.44 13.86
CA PRO A 320 7.78 16.72 14.28
C PRO A 320 6.66 17.52 14.93
N ALA A 321 6.90 18.06 16.12
CA ALA A 321 5.93 18.91 16.79
C ALA A 321 5.55 20.06 15.83
N ALA A 322 4.35 20.00 15.27
CA ALA A 322 3.83 21.07 14.43
C ALA A 322 3.85 22.36 15.24
N GLY A 323 4.72 23.30 14.85
CA GLY A 323 4.84 24.60 15.46
C GLY A 323 3.49 25.29 15.43
N ARG A 324 2.84 25.42 16.59
CA ARG A 324 1.64 26.23 16.75
C ARG A 324 2.03 27.69 16.52
N GLY A 325 1.95 28.14 15.27
CA GLY A 325 1.93 29.55 14.93
C GLY A 325 0.77 30.21 15.66
N ARG A 326 1.08 31.00 16.69
CA ARG A 326 0.11 31.90 17.33
C ARG A 326 -0.47 32.80 16.24
N ARG A 327 -1.80 32.80 16.10
CA ARG A 327 -2.48 33.91 15.41
C ARG A 327 -2.30 35.15 16.28
N PRO A 328 -1.88 36.30 15.73
CA PRO A 328 -1.96 37.55 16.48
C PRO A 328 -3.44 37.94 16.63
N GLU A 329 -3.76 38.41 17.83
CA GLU A 329 -4.98 39.16 18.15
C GLU A 329 -5.01 40.51 17.41
#